data_AF-A0AAV4GAP6-F1
#
_entry.id   AF-A0AAV4GAP6-F1
#
_cell.length_a   1.000
_cell.length_b   1.000
_cell.length_c   1.000
_cell.angle_alpha   90.00
_cell.angle_beta   90.00
_cell.angle_gamma   90.00
#
_symmetry.space_group_name_H-M   'P 1'
#
loop_
_entity.id
_entity.type
_entity.pdbx_description
1 polymer ?
#
loop_
_entity_poly.entity_id
_entity_poly.type
_entity_poly.pdbx_seq_one_letter_code
_entity_poly.pdbx_strand_id
1 'polypeptide(L)' 'MWCYRRLLKVPWPEKKTDKEITQMANVGERLLQQLMKRKLRYAGHIIRGSSGPLLQLSLEGKIEGKKGQGRPRRN' A
#
# COMPACT_ATOMS: atom_id res chain seq x y z
N MET A 1 -0.61 3.08 -16.49
CA MET A 1 0.51 2.99 -17.44
C MET A 1 0.23 3.60 -18.80
N TRP A 2 -1.03 3.89 -19.13
CA TRP A 2 -1.42 4.35 -20.45
C TRP A 2 -0.66 5.59 -20.95
N CYS A 3 -0.49 6.62 -20.11
CA CYS A 3 0.29 7.82 -20.48
C CYS A 3 1.74 7.50 -20.86
N TYR A 4 2.43 6.64 -20.08
CA TYR A 4 3.80 6.24 -20.39
C TYR A 4 3.89 5.40 -21.67
N ARG A 5 2.95 4.46 -21.88
CA ARG A 5 2.90 3.65 -23.12
C ARG A 5 2.72 4.53 -24.35
N ARG A 6 1.90 5.58 -24.25
CA ARG A 6 1.71 6.56 -25.34
C ARG A 6 2.95 7.43 -25.55
N LEU A 7 3.57 7.92 -24.47
CA LEU A 7 4.77 8.76 -24.54
C LEU A 7 5.95 7.99 -25.15
N LEU A 8 6.14 6.73 -24.74
CA LEU A 8 7.19 5.83 -25.22
C LEU A 8 6.83 5.15 -26.55
N LYS A 9 5.64 5.41 -27.11
CA LYS A 9 5.14 4.80 -28.35
C LYS A 9 5.21 3.27 -28.36
N VAL A 10 4.95 2.63 -27.22
CA VAL A 10 5.00 1.17 -27.09
C VAL A 10 3.80 0.55 -27.82
N PRO A 11 4.01 -0.26 -28.86
CA PRO A 11 2.92 -0.93 -29.57
C PRO A 11 2.22 -1.96 -28.66
N TRP A 12 0.90 -2.05 -28.77
CA TRP A 12 0.08 -3.01 -28.02
C TRP A 12 0.55 -4.49 -28.12
N PRO A 13 0.95 -5.03 -29.29
CA PRO A 13 1.37 -6.43 -29.40
C PRO A 13 2.62 -6.78 -28.60
N GLU A 14 3.43 -5.79 -28.20
CA GLU A 14 4.70 -6.00 -27.49
C GLU A 14 4.50 -6.51 -26.05
N LYS A 15 3.25 -6.49 -25.52
CA LYS A 15 2.82 -7.02 -24.21
C LYS A 15 3.78 -6.72 -23.04
N LYS A 16 4.48 -5.59 -23.10
CA LYS A 16 5.41 -5.15 -22.06
C LYS A 16 4.69 -5.00 -20.73
N THR A 17 5.29 -5.50 -19.67
CA THR A 17 4.78 -5.39 -18.30
C THR A 17 4.86 -3.95 -17.80
N ASP A 18 4.02 -3.61 -16.83
CA ASP A 18 4.02 -2.29 -16.22
C ASP A 18 5.38 -1.92 -15.60
N LYS A 19 6.12 -2.90 -15.07
CA LYS A 19 7.47 -2.70 -14.54
C LYS A 19 8.45 -2.29 -15.64
N GLU A 20 8.45 -2.99 -16.77
CA GLU A 20 9.30 -2.65 -17.92
C GLU A 20 8.98 -1.25 -18.45
N ILE A 21 7.69 -0.88 -18.57
CA ILE A 21 7.28 0.47 -19.00
C ILE A 21 7.81 1.54 -18.05
N THR A 22 7.80 1.28 -16.74
CA THR A 22 8.29 2.22 -15.74
C THR A 22 9.81 2.38 -15.82
N GLN A 23 10.53 1.28 -16.07
CA GLN A 23 11.97 1.27 -16.26
C GLN A 23 12.38 1.99 -17.56
N MET A 24 11.66 1.77 -18.66
CA MET A 24 11.86 2.48 -19.93
C MET A 24 11.60 3.99 -19.79
N ALA A 25 10.59 4.38 -19.02
CA ALA A 25 10.29 5.78 -18.74
C ALA A 25 11.32 6.44 -17.80
N ASN A 26 12.25 5.67 -17.23
CA ASN A 26 13.18 6.10 -16.19
C ASN A 26 12.46 6.80 -15.01
N VAL A 27 11.28 6.31 -14.64
CA VAL A 27 10.50 6.87 -13.53
C VAL A 27 10.69 6.00 -12.31
N GLY A 28 11.01 6.63 -11.17
CA GLY A 28 11.14 5.95 -9.89
C GLY A 28 9.83 5.32 -9.40
N GLU A 29 9.91 4.60 -8.28
CA GLU A 29 8.73 4.01 -7.65
C GLU A 29 7.70 5.08 -7.26
N ARG A 30 6.44 4.84 -7.58
CA ARG A 30 5.36 5.82 -7.29
C ARG A 30 5.19 6.01 -5.79
N LEU A 31 4.84 7.23 -5.39
CA LEU A 31 4.58 7.58 -3.99
C LEU A 31 3.59 6.61 -3.30
N LEU A 32 2.50 6.24 -3.99
CA LEU A 32 1.52 5.29 -3.44
C LEU A 32 2.12 3.90 -3.19
N GLN A 33 3.00 3.42 -4.07
CA GLN A 33 3.68 2.13 -3.88
C GLN A 33 4.65 2.20 -2.70
N GLN A 34 5.39 3.31 -2.58
CA GLN A 34 6.26 3.57 -1.42
C GLN A 34 5.48 3.60 -0.11
N LEU A 35 4.36 4.33 -0.07
CA LEU A 35 3.50 4.41 1.10
C LEU A 35 2.94 3.04 1.47
N MET A 36 2.53 2.24 0.49
CA MET A 36 2.00 0.90 0.74
C MET A 36 3.09 -0.03 1.31
N LYS A 37 4.32 0.00 0.77
CA LYS A 37 5.46 -0.74 1.32
C LYS A 37 5.79 -0.32 2.75
N ARG A 38 5.71 0.99 3.06
CA ARG A 38 5.92 1.50 4.42
C ARG A 38 4.84 1.02 5.39
N LYS A 39 3.56 1.08 4.98
CA LYS A 39 2.44 0.55 5.77
C LYS A 39 2.61 -0.94 6.07
N LEU A 40 2.98 -1.74 5.08
CA LEU A 40 3.20 -3.18 5.24
C LEU A 40 4.39 -3.48 6.16
N ARG A 41 5.52 -2.77 6.01
CA ARG A 41 6.65 -2.90 6.93
C ARG A 41 6.29 -2.57 8.37
N TYR A 42 5.53 -1.49 8.56
CA TYR A 42 5.07 -1.10 9.88
C TYR A 42 4.12 -2.15 10.49
N ALA A 43 3.18 -2.69 9.70
CA ALA A 43 2.34 -3.79 10.15
C ALA A 43 3.17 -5.03 10.54
N GLY A 44 4.18 -5.40 9.75
CA GLY A 44 5.09 -6.50 10.11
C GLY A 44 5.98 -6.21 11.32
N HIS A 45 6.24 -4.94 11.64
CA HIS A 45 6.92 -4.54 12.87
C HIS A 45 5.99 -4.67 14.09
N ILE A 46 4.70 -4.34 13.94
CA ILE A 46 3.67 -4.58 14.96
C ILE A 46 3.51 -6.07 15.27
N ILE A 47 3.39 -6.90 14.24
CA ILE A 47 3.18 -8.35 14.40
C ILE A 47 4.36 -9.03 15.10
N ARG A 48 5.59 -8.52 14.91
CA ARG A 48 6.79 -9.03 15.59
C ARG A 48 6.90 -8.59 17.06
N GLY A 49 5.98 -7.76 17.55
CA GLY A 49 5.97 -7.25 18.93
C GLY A 49 6.95 -6.11 19.20
N SER A 50 7.70 -5.64 18.18
CA SER A 50 8.75 -4.64 18.35
C SER A 50 8.23 -3.22 18.60
N SER A 51 6.96 -2.94 18.29
CA SER A 51 6.29 -1.65 18.56
C SER A 51 5.43 -1.65 19.82
N GLY A 52 5.59 -2.66 20.69
CA GLY A 52 4.90 -2.75 21.98
C GLY A 52 3.59 -3.54 21.95
N PRO A 53 3.17 -4.06 23.13
CA PRO A 53 2.09 -5.05 23.25
C PRO A 53 0.71 -4.49 22.89
N LEU A 54 0.45 -3.21 23.17
CA LEU A 54 -0.86 -2.60 22.91
C LEU A 54 -1.22 -2.58 21.41
N LEU A 55 -0.27 -2.19 20.55
CA LEU A 55 -0.49 -2.13 19.11
C LEU A 55 -0.73 -3.54 18.52
N GLN A 56 -0.02 -4.53 19.05
CA GLN A 56 -0.20 -5.93 18.66
C GLN A 56 -1.58 -6.45 19.09
N LEU A 57 -1.96 -6.26 20.36
CA LEU A 57 -3.29 -6.64 20.87
C LEU A 57 -4.41 -5.94 20.11
N SER A 58 -4.22 -4.66 19.75
CA SER A 58 -5.18 -3.91 18.94
C SER A 58 -5.35 -4.50 17.54
N LEU A 59 -4.27 -4.95 16.93
CA LEU A 59 -4.28 -5.55 15.60
C LEU A 59 -4.92 -6.95 15.63
N GLU A 60 -4.66 -7.72 16.69
CA GLU A 60 -5.20 -9.07 16.92
C GLU A 60 -6.64 -9.07 17.45
N GLY A 61 -7.19 -7.90 17.81
CA GLY A 61 -8.54 -7.79 18.36
C GLY A 61 -8.70 -8.36 19.77
N LYS A 62 -7.59 -8.52 20.50
CA LYS A 62 -7.56 -9.07 21.87
C LYS A 62 -7.67 -7.99 22.96
N ILE A 63 -7.94 -6.74 22.57
CA ILE A 63 -8.18 -5.66 23.53
C ILE A 63 -9.50 -5.92 24.24
N GLU A 64 -9.45 -5.96 25.57
CA GLU A 64 -10.63 -6.05 26.40
C GLU A 64 -11.47 -4.77 26.33
N GLY A 65 -12.79 -4.93 26.34
CA GLY A 65 -13.75 -3.82 26.25
C GLY A 65 -14.40 -3.70 24.88
N LYS A 66 -15.59 -3.10 24.87
CA LYS A 66 -16.37 -2.89 23.65
C LYS A 66 -15.95 -1.57 23.02
N LYS A 67 -15.65 -1.57 21.72
CA LYS A 67 -15.42 -0.33 20.98
C LYS A 67 -16.67 0.54 21.06
N GLY A 68 -16.51 1.80 21.48
CA GLY A 68 -17.63 2.74 21.56
C GLY A 68 -18.35 2.88 20.22
N GLN A 69 -19.67 3.08 20.25
CA GLN A 69 -20.45 3.32 19.04
C GLN A 69 -19.95 4.61 18.39
N GLY A 70 -19.48 4.52 17.15
CA GLY A 70 -19.03 5.68 16.39
C GLY A 70 -20.19 6.63 16.10
N ARG A 71 -19.86 7.87 15.72
CA ARG A 71 -20.87 8.85 15.28
C ARG A 71 -21.68 8.27 14.11
N PRO A 72 -23.03 8.34 14.15
CA PRO A 72 -23.85 7.93 13.01
C PRO A 72 -23.42 8.67 11.75
N ARG A 73 -23.40 7.98 10.61
CA ARG A 73 -23.26 8.65 9.32
C ARG A 73 -24.46 9.56 9.12
N ARG A 74 -24.20 10.85 8.91
CA ARG A 74 -25.23 11.80 8.50
C ARG A 74 -25.56 11.48 7.04
N ASN A 75 -26.80 11.08 6.79
CA ASN A 75 -27.35 11.05 5.44
C ASN A 75 -27.57 12.49 4.95
#